data_AF-A0A3P5WZR0-F1
#
_entry.id   AF-A0A3P5WZR0-F1
#
_cell.length_a   1.000
_cell.length_b   1.000
_cell.length_c   1.000
_cell.angle_alpha   90.00
_cell.angle_beta   90.00
_cell.angle_gamma   90.00
#
_symmetry.space_group_name_H-M   'P 1'
#
loop_
_entity.id
_entity.type
_entity.pdbx_description
1 polymer ?
#
loop_
_entity_poly.entity_id
_entity_poly.type
_entity_poly.pdbx_seq_one_letter_code
_entity_poly.pdbx_strand_id
1 'polypeptide(L)'
;MFTTPTVRQAPADTDGVYAFHIVGEVTSDDMETMAEYMNTQFDTHDKVSMLLIFDRYDGAESGASLDWDVIKSRVRSVAKVDKYAVVGAPEKAGDMVETMSKVLPVDGRAFDTEAEGWAFVGAKPKEEELRT
;
A
#
# COMPACT_ATOMS: atom_id res chain seq x y z
N MET A 1 -10.64 0.47 11.07
CA MET A 1 -9.81 1.32 10.21
C MET A 1 -8.41 1.35 10.82
N PHE A 2 -7.40 0.95 10.07
CA PHE A 2 -6.00 0.84 10.51
C PHE A 2 -5.33 2.22 10.50
N THR A 3 -4.57 2.54 11.55
CA THR A 3 -3.78 3.76 11.64
C THR A 3 -2.58 3.56 12.56
N THR A 4 -1.45 4.13 12.16
CA THR A 4 -0.23 4.31 12.95
C THR A 4 0.19 5.78 12.86
N PRO A 5 1.32 6.20 13.49
CA PRO A 5 1.80 7.58 13.36
C PRO A 5 2.14 7.99 11.92
N THR A 6 2.53 7.03 11.06
CA THR A 6 3.06 7.29 9.71
C THR A 6 2.24 6.65 8.60
N VAL A 7 1.32 5.73 8.94
CA VAL A 7 0.46 5.01 8.00
C VAL A 7 -1.01 5.17 8.37
N ARG A 8 -1.84 5.60 7.43
CA ARG A 8 -3.29 5.78 7.64
C ARG A 8 -4.08 5.04 6.56
N GLN A 9 -4.98 4.15 6.95
CA GLN A 9 -5.86 3.50 5.98
C GLN A 9 -6.85 4.50 5.39
N ALA A 10 -7.00 4.54 4.07
CA ALA A 10 -8.09 5.22 3.38
C ALA A 10 -9.24 4.24 3.12
N PRO A 11 -10.50 4.65 3.36
CA PRO A 11 -11.64 3.77 3.14
C PRO A 11 -11.88 3.62 1.63
N ALA A 12 -12.07 2.39 1.17
CA ALA A 12 -12.39 2.08 -0.22
C ALA A 12 -13.88 1.76 -0.39
N ASP A 13 -14.44 2.08 -1.56
CA ASP A 13 -15.83 1.77 -1.94
C ASP A 13 -16.04 0.26 -2.15
N THR A 14 -14.96 -0.46 -2.43
CA THR A 14 -14.94 -1.86 -2.82
C THR A 14 -14.34 -2.73 -1.72
N ASP A 15 -15.04 -3.81 -1.37
CA ASP A 15 -14.56 -4.81 -0.42
C ASP A 15 -13.31 -5.53 -0.94
N GLY A 16 -12.37 -5.86 -0.05
CA GLY A 16 -11.09 -6.45 -0.44
C GLY A 16 -10.07 -5.47 -1.05
N VAL A 17 -10.37 -4.16 -1.08
CA VAL A 17 -9.40 -3.12 -1.47
C VAL A 17 -8.95 -2.34 -0.24
N TYR A 18 -7.63 -2.32 -0.04
CA TYR A 18 -6.99 -1.71 1.12
C TYR A 18 -6.02 -0.62 0.65
N ALA A 19 -6.39 0.64 0.89
CA ALA A 19 -5.56 1.79 0.56
C ALA A 19 -4.93 2.37 1.82
N PHE A 20 -3.68 2.82 1.74
CA PHE A 20 -2.93 3.39 2.85
C PHE A 20 -2.17 4.64 2.41
N HIS A 21 -2.35 5.75 3.14
CA HIS A 21 -1.54 6.94 3.06
C HIS A 21 -0.31 6.79 3.93
N ILE A 22 0.85 7.03 3.34
CA ILE A 22 2.16 7.08 3.99
C ILE A 22 2.52 8.55 4.16
N VAL A 23 2.38 9.05 5.39
CA VAL A 23 2.49 10.49 5.73
C VAL A 23 3.84 10.87 6.34
N GLY A 24 4.77 9.93 6.42
CA GLY A 24 6.10 10.14 7.00
C GLY A 24 7.02 8.94 6.80
N GLU A 25 8.16 8.95 7.49
CA GLU A 25 9.13 7.85 7.47
C GLU A 25 8.54 6.60 8.14
N VAL A 26 8.29 5.56 7.35
CA VAL A 26 7.72 4.31 7.85
C VAL A 26 8.77 3.56 8.66
N THR A 27 8.46 3.27 9.92
CA THR A 27 9.35 2.50 10.79
C THR A 27 9.14 0.99 10.59
N SER A 28 10.08 0.16 11.05
CA SER A 28 9.89 -1.30 11.03
C SER A 28 8.68 -1.77 11.86
N ASP A 29 8.30 -1.01 12.90
CA ASP A 29 7.13 -1.26 13.75
C ASP A 29 5.81 -0.98 12.99
N ASP A 30 5.78 0.13 12.23
CA ASP A 30 4.65 0.44 11.34
C ASP A 30 4.44 -0.69 10.31
N MET A 31 5.53 -1.21 9.74
CA MET A 31 5.49 -2.32 8.78
C MET A 31 5.05 -3.64 9.40
N GLU A 32 5.51 -3.94 10.60
CA GLU A 32 5.09 -5.11 11.38
C GLU A 32 3.58 -5.06 11.62
N THR A 33 3.09 -3.94 12.15
CA THR A 33 1.67 -3.72 12.45
C THR A 33 0.82 -3.80 11.18
N MET A 34 1.28 -3.19 10.07
CA MET A 34 0.59 -3.26 8.78
C MET A 34 0.53 -4.69 8.24
N ALA A 35 1.61 -5.46 8.36
CA ALA A 35 1.64 -6.85 7.92
C ALA A 35 0.70 -7.74 8.75
N GLU A 36 0.63 -7.56 10.07
CA GLU A 36 -0.31 -8.27 10.93
C GLU A 36 -1.78 -7.92 10.62
N TYR A 37 -2.05 -6.63 10.41
CA TYR A 37 -3.37 -6.17 9.98
C TYR A 37 -3.78 -6.82 8.65
N MET A 38 -2.91 -6.78 7.65
CA MET A 38 -3.16 -7.36 6.34
C MET A 38 -3.29 -8.87 6.37
N ASN A 39 -2.50 -9.59 7.19
CA ASN A 39 -2.68 -11.03 7.42
C ASN A 39 -4.11 -11.35 7.86
N THR A 40 -4.68 -10.57 8.78
CA THR A 40 -6.08 -10.74 9.20
C THR A 40 -7.06 -10.53 8.04
N GLN A 41 -6.80 -9.59 7.13
CA GLN A 41 -7.66 -9.34 5.97
C GLN A 41 -7.49 -10.44 4.90
N PHE A 42 -6.28 -10.96 4.73
CA PHE A 42 -6.03 -12.11 3.87
C PHE A 42 -6.75 -13.38 4.34
N ASP A 43 -7.04 -13.51 5.64
CA ASP A 43 -7.84 -14.63 6.16
C ASP A 43 -9.33 -14.51 5.82
N THR A 44 -9.84 -13.29 5.57
CA THR A 44 -11.26 -13.04 5.27
C THR A 44 -11.57 -12.93 3.78
N HIS A 45 -10.57 -12.67 2.92
CA HIS A 45 -10.76 -12.54 1.48
C HIS A 45 -9.86 -13.52 0.70
N ASP A 46 -10.39 -14.09 -0.37
CA ASP A 46 -9.62 -14.93 -1.31
C ASP A 46 -8.55 -14.13 -2.04
N LYS A 47 -8.89 -12.89 -2.44
CA LYS A 47 -7.99 -11.95 -3.08
C LYS A 47 -8.18 -10.55 -2.53
N VAL A 48 -7.08 -9.82 -2.40
CA VAL A 48 -7.10 -8.40 -2.01
C VAL A 48 -6.28 -7.56 -2.96
N SER A 49 -6.68 -6.30 -3.13
CA SER A 49 -5.89 -5.30 -3.84
C SER A 49 -5.38 -4.27 -2.83
N MET A 50 -4.13 -3.85 -3.00
CA MET A 50 -3.48 -2.91 -2.10
C MET A 50 -3.06 -1.67 -2.86
N LEU A 51 -3.25 -0.50 -2.26
CA LEU A 51 -2.83 0.79 -2.78
C LEU A 51 -2.03 1.54 -1.71
N LEU A 52 -0.78 1.87 -1.98
CA LEU A 52 0.04 2.72 -1.12
C LEU A 52 0.19 4.10 -1.76
N ILE A 53 -0.18 5.13 -1.01
CA ILE A 53 -0.15 6.53 -1.43
C ILE A 53 0.90 7.23 -0.60
N PHE A 54 1.98 7.70 -1.24
CA PHE A 54 3.02 8.48 -0.58
C PHE A 54 2.64 9.94 -0.62
N ASP A 55 2.23 10.48 0.52
CA ASP A 55 2.05 11.92 0.67
C ASP A 55 3.41 12.61 0.56
N ARG A 56 3.46 13.73 -0.19
CA ARG A 56 4.69 14.51 -0.31
C ARG A 56 4.99 15.18 1.03
N TYR A 57 5.89 14.59 1.82
CA TYR A 57 6.49 15.24 2.99
C TYR A 57 7.94 15.66 2.66
N ASP A 58 8.44 16.75 3.24
CA ASP A 58 9.78 17.30 2.99
C ASP A 58 10.93 16.29 3.21
N GLY A 59 10.69 15.22 3.98
CA GLY A 59 11.65 14.13 4.20
C GLY A 59 11.55 12.97 3.19
N ALA A 60 10.70 13.05 2.17
CA ALA A 60 10.57 12.01 1.15
C ALA A 60 11.79 11.93 0.20
N GLU A 61 12.66 12.96 0.19
CA GLU A 61 13.95 12.92 -0.51
C GLU A 61 14.94 11.93 0.15
N SER A 62 14.84 11.74 1.47
CA SER A 62 15.45 10.58 2.14
C SER A 62 14.50 9.40 1.96
N GLY A 63 14.65 8.74 0.81
CA GLY A 63 13.75 7.69 0.33
C GLY A 63 13.19 6.85 1.46
N ALA A 64 11.86 6.86 1.58
CA ALA A 64 11.11 5.95 2.42
C ALA A 64 11.65 4.54 2.14
N SER A 65 12.53 4.07 3.03
CA SER A 65 13.08 2.74 2.99
C SER A 65 11.99 1.83 3.53
N LEU A 66 10.96 1.65 2.71
CA LEU A 66 10.03 0.55 2.89
C LEU A 66 10.89 -0.71 2.79
N ASP A 67 11.18 -1.29 3.95
CA ASP A 67 11.86 -2.58 4.02
C ASP A 67 10.90 -3.66 3.53
N TRP A 68 10.81 -3.79 2.20
CA TRP A 68 9.94 -4.75 1.54
C TRP A 68 10.24 -6.20 1.94
N ASP A 69 11.48 -6.49 2.31
CA ASP A 69 11.88 -7.78 2.87
C ASP A 69 11.22 -8.06 4.23
N VAL A 70 10.96 -7.03 5.04
CA VAL A 70 10.20 -7.16 6.30
C VAL A 70 8.74 -7.51 6.01
N ILE A 71 8.12 -6.86 5.01
CA ILE A 71 6.75 -7.22 4.60
C ILE A 71 6.71 -8.64 4.04
N LYS A 72 7.60 -8.99 3.11
CA LYS A 72 7.63 -10.33 2.49
C LYS A 72 7.81 -11.44 3.52
N SER A 73 8.67 -11.24 4.51
CA SER A 73 8.91 -12.26 5.55
C SER A 73 7.74 -12.43 6.53
N ARG A 74 6.90 -11.39 6.68
CA ARG A 74 5.78 -11.38 7.65
C ARG A 74 4.42 -11.62 7.04
N VAL A 75 4.23 -11.33 5.75
CA VAL A 75 2.98 -11.56 5.05
C VAL A 75 2.91 -13.02 4.60
N ARG A 76 2.17 -13.82 5.35
CA ARG A 76 2.01 -15.27 5.09
C ARG A 76 1.27 -15.55 3.78
N SER A 77 0.47 -14.60 3.31
CA SER A 77 -0.46 -14.76 2.19
C SER A 77 -0.20 -13.77 1.06
N VAL A 78 1.06 -13.45 0.76
CA VAL A 78 1.38 -12.53 -0.35
C VAL A 78 0.83 -13.04 -1.69
N ALA A 79 0.61 -14.36 -1.81
CA ALA A 79 -0.04 -14.99 -2.95
C ALA A 79 -1.53 -14.63 -3.12
N LYS A 80 -2.19 -14.08 -2.11
CA LYS A 80 -3.57 -13.56 -2.18
C LYS A 80 -3.65 -12.11 -2.63
N VAL A 81 -2.51 -11.45 -2.86
CA VAL A 81 -2.49 -10.10 -3.43
C VAL A 81 -2.74 -10.22 -4.93
N ASP A 82 -3.84 -9.63 -5.41
CA ASP A 82 -4.18 -9.58 -6.84
C ASP A 82 -3.45 -8.41 -7.52
N LYS A 83 -3.63 -7.22 -6.96
CA LYS A 83 -3.08 -5.97 -7.49
C LYS A 83 -2.40 -5.17 -6.39
N TYR A 84 -1.31 -4.53 -6.76
CA TYR A 84 -0.52 -3.70 -5.87
C TYR A 84 -0.16 -2.38 -6.58
N ALA A 85 -0.71 -1.27 -6.11
CA ALA A 85 -0.41 0.06 -6.63
C ALA A 85 0.43 0.88 -5.65
N VAL A 86 1.35 1.66 -6.20
CA VAL A 86 2.11 2.68 -5.47
C VAL A 86 1.90 4.02 -6.15
N VAL A 87 1.56 5.06 -5.40
CA VAL A 87 1.36 6.42 -5.89
C VAL A 87 2.35 7.37 -5.23
N GLY A 88 2.95 8.27 -6.00
CA GLY A 88 3.74 9.38 -5.46
C GLY A 88 5.11 8.99 -4.89
N ALA A 89 5.55 7.75 -5.10
CA ALA A 89 6.87 7.32 -4.67
C ALA A 89 7.99 7.90 -5.57
N PRO A 90 9.20 8.16 -5.04
CA PRO A 90 10.32 8.65 -5.84
C PRO A 90 10.66 7.65 -6.96
N GLU A 91 11.24 8.10 -8.08
CA GLU A 91 11.48 7.31 -9.31
C GLU A 91 12.05 5.89 -9.05
N LYS A 92 12.88 5.72 -8.01
CA LYS A 92 13.46 4.42 -7.59
C LYS A 92 12.43 3.38 -7.12
N ALA A 93 11.24 3.77 -6.68
CA ALA A 93 10.20 2.85 -6.25
C ALA A 93 9.52 2.14 -7.43
N GLY A 94 9.47 2.77 -8.61
CA GLY A 94 8.95 2.15 -9.84
C GLY A 94 9.74 0.89 -10.22
N ASP A 95 11.08 0.96 -10.18
CA ASP A 95 11.98 -0.16 -10.43
C ASP A 95 11.78 -1.33 -9.44
N MET A 96 11.51 -1.02 -8.16
CA MET A 96 11.27 -2.05 -7.14
C MET A 96 9.95 -2.80 -7.35
N VAL A 97 8.90 -2.06 -7.76
CA VAL A 97 7.59 -2.64 -8.06
C VAL A 97 7.67 -3.56 -9.29
N GLU A 98 8.33 -3.11 -10.36
CA GLU A 98 8.52 -3.92 -11.56
C GLU A 98 9.32 -5.20 -11.28
N THR A 99 10.34 -5.11 -10.41
CA THR A 99 11.14 -6.26 -10.00
C THR A 99 10.29 -7.26 -9.19
N MET A 100 9.36 -6.81 -8.36
CA MET A 100 8.49 -7.68 -7.56
C MET A 100 7.45 -8.43 -8.41
N SER A 101 6.85 -7.79 -9.41
CA SER A 101 5.90 -8.45 -10.32
C SER A 101 6.52 -9.56 -11.18
N LYS A 102 7.85 -9.59 -11.28
CA LYS A 102 8.58 -10.69 -11.95
C LYS A 102 8.80 -11.91 -11.05
N VAL A 103 8.68 -11.76 -9.72
CA VAL A 103 9.00 -12.81 -8.74
C VAL A 103 7.74 -13.34 -8.03
N LEU A 104 6.74 -12.49 -7.82
CA LEU A 104 5.47 -12.84 -7.19
C LEU A 104 4.32 -12.72 -8.21
N PRO A 105 3.25 -13.53 -8.11
CA PRO A 105 2.08 -13.45 -8.99
C PRO A 105 1.18 -12.24 -8.65
N VAL A 106 1.78 -11.07 -8.46
CA VAL A 106 1.12 -9.81 -8.11
C VAL A 106 1.30 -8.81 -9.25
N ASP A 107 0.20 -8.26 -9.78
CA ASP A 107 0.27 -7.16 -10.76
C ASP A 107 0.57 -5.87 -9.99
N GLY A 108 1.84 -5.49 -10.00
CA GLY A 108 2.40 -4.36 -9.27
C GLY A 108 2.65 -3.20 -10.22
N ARG A 109 2.13 -2.00 -9.92
CA ARG A 109 2.38 -0.79 -10.73
C ARG A 109 2.60 0.45 -9.88
N ALA A 110 3.48 1.33 -10.37
CA ALA A 110 3.66 2.67 -9.82
C ALA A 110 2.92 3.69 -10.69
N PHE A 111 2.37 4.72 -10.06
CA PHE A 111 1.59 5.78 -10.69
C PHE A 111 1.99 7.14 -10.13
N ASP A 112 1.84 8.18 -10.95
CA ASP A 112 2.10 9.55 -10.52
C ASP A 112 0.92 10.14 -9.72
N THR A 113 -0.30 9.73 -10.04
CA THR A 113 -1.52 10.29 -9.43
C THR A 113 -2.33 9.25 -8.65
N GLU A 114 -2.98 9.70 -7.58
CA GLU A 114 -3.87 8.83 -6.79
C GLU A 114 -5.02 8.27 -7.62
N ALA A 115 -5.56 9.07 -8.53
CA ALA A 115 -6.67 8.67 -9.39
C ALA A 115 -6.31 7.44 -10.25
N GLU A 116 -5.08 7.38 -10.78
CA GLU A 116 -4.59 6.24 -11.55
C GLU A 116 -4.39 5.00 -10.66
N GLY A 117 -3.84 5.19 -9.45
CA GLY A 117 -3.69 4.11 -8.47
C GLY A 117 -5.02 3.48 -8.06
N TRP A 118 -6.02 4.33 -7.74
CA TRP A 118 -7.39 3.90 -7.43
C TRP A 118 -8.03 3.15 -8.59
N ALA A 119 -7.92 3.69 -9.81
CA ALA A 119 -8.45 3.05 -11.01
C ALA A 119 -7.82 1.68 -11.26
N PHE A 120 -6.51 1.53 -11.01
CA PHE A 120 -5.81 0.26 -11.18
C PHE A 120 -6.32 -0.82 -10.21
N VAL A 121 -6.44 -0.50 -8.92
CA VAL A 121 -6.98 -1.44 -7.91
C VAL A 121 -8.48 -1.69 -8.09
N GLY A 122 -9.14 -0.95 -8.98
CA GLY A 122 -10.55 -1.14 -9.31
C GLY A 122 -11.51 -0.60 -8.26
N ALA A 123 -11.10 0.42 -7.52
CA ALA A 123 -11.88 1.04 -6.45
C ALA A 123 -11.81 2.57 -6.51
N LYS A 124 -12.57 3.21 -5.64
CA LYS A 124 -12.57 4.65 -5.38
C LYS A 124 -12.46 4.88 -3.87
N PRO A 125 -11.89 6.02 -3.44
CA PRO A 125 -11.98 6.41 -2.04
C PRO A 125 -13.46 6.60 -1.67
N LYS A 126 -13.89 6.03 -0.53
CA LYS A 126 -15.12 6.47 0.11
C LYS A 126 -14.86 7.87 0.62
N GLU A 127 -15.61 8.84 0.13
CA GLU A 127 -15.61 10.20 0.67
C GLU A 127 -16.20 10.19 2.08
N GLU A 128 -15.42 9.75 3.07
CA GLU A 128 -15.76 9.94 4.47
C GLU A 128 -15.03 11.20 4.96
N GLU A 129 -15.72 12.32 4.80
CA GLU A 129 -15.61 13.53 5.62
C GLU A 129 -14.20 14.18 5.72
N LEU A 130 -13.67 14.69 4.60
CA LEU A 130 -12.77 15.87 4.62
C LEU A 130 -13.54 17.19 4.91
N ARG A 131 -14.54 17.11 5.79
CA ARG A 131 -15.27 18.25 6.34
C ARG A 131 -15.30 18.11 7.85
N THR A 132 -14.30 18.65 8.53
CA THR A 132 -14.45 19.47 9.74
C THR A 132 -13.19 20.29 9.95
#